data_AF-A0A501WGY1-F1
#
_entry.id   AF-A0A501WGY1-F1
#
_cell.length_a   1.000
_cell.length_b   1.000
_cell.length_c   1.000
_cell.angle_alpha   90.00
_cell.angle_beta   90.00
_cell.angle_gamma   90.00
#
_symmetry.space_group_name_H-M   'P 1'
#
loop_
_entity.id
_entity.type
_entity.pdbx_description
1 polymer ?
#
loop_
_entity_poly.entity_id
_entity_poly.type
_entity_poly.pdbx_seq_one_letter_code
_entity_poly.pdbx_strand_id
1 'polypeptide(L)'
;MKTMTATTGIALTLIGAAPAFAVGGSFHCDRPPMMEVMEQVDGSSALQSIVNQYLVRWEARNATEQCQAYADGRPYDIGCMNGRRDWPAILASVPEDYFGRSNESLAATVREEKRKGNGLREALAYCRSVGAIK
;
A
#
# COMPACT_ATOMS: atom_id res chain seq x y z
N MET A 1 -10.24 59.51 -35.51
CA MET A 1 -11.05 58.26 -35.51
C MET A 1 -10.10 57.11 -35.20
N LYS A 2 -10.22 56.49 -34.04
CA LYS A 2 -9.41 55.32 -33.66
C LYS A 2 -10.37 54.34 -32.97
N THR A 3 -10.62 53.22 -33.64
CA THR A 3 -11.59 52.18 -33.29
C THR A 3 -11.11 51.43 -32.05
N MET A 4 -11.98 51.33 -31.03
CA MET A 4 -11.79 50.46 -29.86
C MET A 4 -12.44 49.11 -30.14
N THR A 5 -11.67 48.03 -30.07
CA THR A 5 -12.17 46.66 -30.10
C THR A 5 -12.34 46.19 -28.65
N ALA A 6 -13.58 45.94 -28.24
CA ALA A 6 -13.90 45.37 -26.93
C ALA A 6 -13.71 43.84 -26.97
N THR A 7 -12.92 43.30 -26.06
CA THR A 7 -12.71 41.85 -25.91
C THR A 7 -13.54 41.35 -24.74
N THR A 8 -14.60 40.60 -25.03
CA THR A 8 -15.47 39.97 -24.03
C THR A 8 -14.77 38.73 -23.46
N GLY A 9 -14.36 38.78 -22.19
CA GLY A 9 -13.81 37.63 -21.48
C GLY A 9 -14.93 36.67 -21.03
N ILE A 10 -14.90 35.43 -21.53
CA ILE A 10 -15.76 34.35 -21.05
C ILE A 10 -15.06 33.71 -19.85
N ALA A 11 -15.60 33.91 -18.64
CA ALA A 11 -15.18 33.19 -17.45
C ALA A 11 -15.76 31.77 -17.48
N LEU A 12 -14.92 30.76 -17.77
CA LEU A 12 -15.26 29.37 -17.52
C LEU A 12 -15.23 29.11 -16.01
N THR A 13 -16.40 28.91 -15.41
CA THR A 13 -16.54 28.31 -14.08
C THR A 13 -16.14 26.84 -14.16
N LEU A 14 -14.93 26.52 -13.68
CA LEU A 14 -14.54 25.14 -13.40
C LEU A 14 -15.42 24.61 -12.27
N ILE A 15 -16.42 23.80 -12.64
CA ILE A 15 -17.15 22.96 -11.69
C ILE A 15 -16.13 21.90 -11.23
N GLY A 16 -15.44 22.21 -10.12
CA GLY A 16 -14.64 21.23 -9.41
C GLY A 16 -15.59 20.17 -8.86
N ALA A 17 -15.74 19.06 -9.59
CA ALA A 17 -16.26 17.84 -9.01
C ALA A 17 -15.26 17.42 -7.93
N ALA A 18 -15.55 17.78 -6.67
CA ALA A 18 -14.86 17.17 -5.55
C ALA A 18 -15.03 15.65 -5.72
N PRO A 19 -13.94 14.86 -5.82
CA PRO A 19 -14.09 13.43 -5.88
C PRO A 19 -14.88 13.01 -4.64
N ALA A 20 -15.93 12.23 -4.85
CA ALA A 20 -16.69 11.64 -3.78
C ALA A 20 -15.76 10.67 -3.04
N PHE A 21 -15.02 11.21 -2.07
CA PHE A 21 -14.23 10.43 -1.13
C PHE A 21 -15.22 9.58 -0.34
N ALA A 22 -15.33 8.30 -0.73
CA ALA A 22 -16.19 7.35 -0.07
C ALA A 22 -15.85 7.34 1.43
N VAL A 23 -16.87 7.59 2.25
CA VAL A 23 -16.79 7.54 3.71
C VAL A 23 -16.40 6.11 4.12
N GLY A 24 -15.17 5.94 4.62
CA GLY A 24 -14.64 4.70 5.21
C GLY A 24 -14.28 3.62 4.19
N GLY A 25 -12.98 3.48 3.89
CA GLY A 25 -12.48 2.37 3.08
C GLY A 25 -12.19 1.11 3.91
N SER A 26 -11.77 0.04 3.24
CA SER A 26 -11.28 -1.18 3.88
C SER A 26 -10.05 -1.71 3.13
N PHE A 27 -9.00 -2.07 3.86
CA PHE A 27 -7.84 -2.78 3.30
C PHE A 27 -8.07 -4.30 3.21
N HIS A 28 -9.26 -4.78 3.56
CA HIS A 28 -9.56 -6.20 3.51
C HIS A 28 -9.53 -6.73 2.07
N CYS A 29 -8.96 -7.92 1.91
CA CYS A 29 -8.89 -8.67 0.67
C CYS A 29 -9.40 -10.10 0.91
N ASP A 30 -10.21 -10.63 -0.01
CA ASP A 30 -10.72 -12.00 0.08
C ASP A 30 -9.60 -13.03 -0.10
N ARG A 31 -8.66 -12.76 -1.01
CA ARG A 31 -7.51 -13.62 -1.25
C ARG A 31 -6.35 -13.22 -0.32
N PRO A 32 -5.75 -14.18 0.42
CA PRO A 32 -4.67 -13.87 1.36
C PRO A 32 -3.36 -13.52 0.63
N PRO A 33 -2.51 -12.63 1.19
CA PRO A 33 -1.29 -12.16 0.52
C PRO A 33 -0.30 -13.27 0.13
N MET A 34 -0.22 -14.33 0.95
CA MET A 34 0.69 -15.47 0.70
C MET A 34 0.45 -16.11 -0.67
N MET A 35 -0.78 -16.10 -1.17
CA MET A 35 -1.10 -16.68 -2.47
C MET A 35 -0.48 -15.91 -3.63
N GLU A 36 -0.27 -14.60 -3.52
CA GLU A 36 0.48 -13.85 -4.54
C GLU A 36 1.99 -13.98 -4.35
N VAL A 37 2.46 -14.12 -3.10
CA VAL A 37 3.89 -14.42 -2.84
C VAL A 37 4.30 -15.71 -3.55
N MET A 38 3.46 -16.75 -3.49
CA MET A 38 3.71 -18.02 -4.18
C MET A 38 3.71 -17.91 -5.71
N GLU A 39 3.04 -16.91 -6.28
CA GLU A 39 3.02 -16.66 -7.73
C GLU A 39 4.22 -15.83 -8.19
N GLN A 40 4.76 -14.98 -7.31
CA GLN A 40 5.79 -13.99 -7.64
C GLN A 40 7.19 -14.41 -7.20
N VAL A 41 7.29 -15.38 -6.28
CA VAL A 41 8.55 -15.79 -5.67
C VAL A 41 8.74 -17.29 -5.79
N ASP A 42 9.65 -17.64 -6.69
CA ASP A 42 10.22 -18.98 -6.77
C ASP A 42 11.17 -19.25 -5.58
N GLY A 43 11.36 -20.53 -5.28
CA GLY A 43 12.32 -21.00 -4.29
C GLY A 43 11.68 -21.68 -3.09
N SER A 44 12.35 -21.57 -1.94
CA SER A 44 11.98 -22.33 -0.75
C SER A 44 10.75 -21.73 -0.05
N SER A 45 9.94 -22.56 0.60
CA SER A 45 8.77 -22.08 1.36
C SER A 45 9.16 -21.18 2.54
N ALA A 46 10.38 -21.34 3.07
CA ALA A 46 10.97 -20.44 4.03
C ALA A 46 11.22 -19.04 3.44
N LEU A 47 11.77 -18.95 2.22
CA LEU A 47 11.93 -17.69 1.51
C LEU A 47 10.57 -17.02 1.28
N GLN A 48 9.58 -17.76 0.77
CA GLN A 48 8.22 -17.24 0.59
C GLN A 48 7.61 -16.73 1.90
N SER A 49 7.81 -17.45 3.01
CA SER A 49 7.37 -16.98 4.33
C SER A 49 8.07 -15.69 4.77
N ILE A 50 9.34 -15.50 4.42
CA ILE A 50 10.09 -14.27 4.70
C ILE A 50 9.56 -13.14 3.83
N VAL A 51 9.44 -13.33 2.52
CA VAL A 51 8.89 -12.32 1.60
C VAL A 51 7.50 -11.89 2.04
N ASN A 52 6.65 -12.81 2.53
CA ASN A 52 5.34 -12.46 3.06
C ASN A 52 5.44 -11.50 4.28
N GLN A 53 6.47 -11.59 5.13
CA GLN A 53 6.67 -10.58 6.20
C GLN A 53 7.03 -9.21 5.62
N TYR A 54 7.88 -9.16 4.60
CA TYR A 54 8.26 -7.89 3.95
C TYR A 54 7.12 -7.26 3.16
N LEU A 55 6.31 -8.08 2.47
CA LEU A 55 5.06 -7.65 1.85
C LEU A 55 4.14 -7.00 2.88
N VAL A 56 3.89 -7.67 4.02
CA VAL A 56 2.98 -7.13 5.03
C VAL A 56 3.53 -5.85 5.67
N ARG A 57 4.86 -5.73 5.82
CA ARG A 57 5.51 -4.47 6.23
C ARG A 57 5.31 -3.34 5.21
N TRP A 58 5.39 -3.67 3.92
CA TRP A 58 5.10 -2.71 2.86
C TRP A 58 3.63 -2.29 2.89
N GLU A 59 2.70 -3.22 3.04
CA GLU A 59 1.27 -2.92 3.19
C GLU A 59 0.98 -2.06 4.43
N ALA A 60 1.66 -2.31 5.55
CA ALA A 60 1.52 -1.49 6.75
C ALA A 60 1.95 -0.03 6.50
N ARG A 61 3.05 0.19 5.76
CA ARG A 61 3.49 1.54 5.36
C ARG A 61 2.48 2.19 4.42
N ASN A 62 2.06 1.46 3.38
CA ASN A 62 1.06 1.96 2.44
C ASN A 62 -0.24 2.34 3.16
N ALA A 63 -0.76 1.48 4.03
CA ALA A 63 -1.96 1.77 4.82
C ALA A 63 -1.79 3.04 5.67
N THR A 64 -0.65 3.19 6.34
CA THR A 64 -0.33 4.39 7.12
C THR A 64 -0.33 5.65 6.25
N GLU A 65 0.33 5.61 5.08
CA GLU A 65 0.39 6.72 4.14
C GLU A 65 -0.99 7.14 3.62
N GLN A 66 -1.84 6.16 3.27
CA GLN A 66 -3.20 6.43 2.77
C GLN A 66 -4.11 6.99 3.87
N CYS A 67 -4.00 6.47 5.09
CA CYS A 67 -4.77 6.97 6.23
C CYS A 67 -4.29 8.37 6.69
N GLN A 68 -2.99 8.67 6.57
CA GLN A 68 -2.48 10.02 6.80
C GLN A 68 -2.99 10.98 5.71
N ALA A 69 -2.99 10.57 4.44
CA ALA A 69 -3.57 11.36 3.36
C ALA A 69 -5.06 11.65 3.58
N TYR A 70 -5.83 10.66 4.05
CA TYR A 70 -7.21 10.84 4.50
C TYR A 70 -7.33 11.89 5.60
N ALA A 71 -6.52 11.77 6.66
CA ALA A 71 -6.53 12.69 7.81
C ALA A 71 -6.20 14.13 7.40
N ASP A 72 -5.31 14.29 6.42
CA ASP A 72 -4.88 15.59 5.89
C ASP A 72 -5.83 16.17 4.81
N GLY A 73 -6.93 15.48 4.48
CA GLY A 73 -7.85 15.89 3.43
C GLY A 73 -7.26 15.85 2.01
N ARG A 74 -6.19 15.07 1.81
CA ARG A 74 -5.53 14.86 0.52
C ARG A 74 -6.14 13.64 -0.19
N PRO A 75 -5.93 13.51 -1.52
CA PRO A 75 -6.29 12.27 -2.22
C PRO A 75 -5.66 11.04 -1.57
N TYR A 76 -6.46 9.99 -1.41
CA TYR A 76 -6.08 8.72 -0.80
C TYR A 76 -6.71 7.55 -1.56
N ASP A 77 -6.17 6.35 -1.37
CA ASP A 77 -6.62 5.10 -1.96
C ASP A 77 -6.63 3.99 -0.90
N ILE A 78 -7.75 3.88 -0.19
CA ILE A 78 -7.96 2.84 0.82
C ILE A 78 -8.79 1.74 0.19
N GLY A 79 -8.15 0.61 -0.10
CA GLY A 79 -8.79 -0.53 -0.74
C GLY A 79 -7.94 -1.80 -0.61
N CYS A 80 -8.49 -2.91 -1.11
CA CYS A 80 -7.73 -4.14 -1.25
C CYS A 80 -6.52 -3.95 -2.17
N MET A 81 -5.37 -4.51 -1.77
CA MET A 81 -4.10 -4.43 -2.50
C MET A 81 -3.83 -5.63 -3.41
N ASN A 82 -4.72 -6.62 -3.48
CA ASN A 82 -4.50 -7.77 -4.35
C ASN A 82 -4.36 -7.36 -5.82
N GLY A 83 -3.31 -7.87 -6.47
CA GLY A 83 -2.96 -7.50 -7.85
C GLY A 83 -2.47 -6.06 -8.05
N ARG A 84 -2.32 -5.28 -6.97
CA ARG A 84 -1.94 -3.86 -7.00
C ARG A 84 -0.63 -3.56 -6.26
N ARG A 85 -0.01 -4.58 -5.67
CA ARG A 85 1.24 -4.45 -4.89
C ARG A 85 2.42 -4.09 -5.78
N ASP A 86 3.30 -3.24 -5.26
CA ASP A 86 4.58 -2.94 -5.89
C ASP A 86 5.59 -4.06 -5.58
N TRP A 87 5.53 -5.13 -6.37
CA TRP A 87 6.43 -6.27 -6.24
C TRP A 87 7.91 -5.90 -6.35
N PRO A 88 8.35 -5.07 -7.32
CA PRO A 88 9.73 -4.59 -7.35
C PRO A 88 10.17 -3.95 -6.03
N ALA A 89 9.38 -3.03 -5.46
CA ALA A 89 9.72 -2.39 -4.19
C ALA A 89 9.72 -3.37 -3.00
N ILE A 90 8.79 -4.32 -2.98
CA ILE A 90 8.73 -5.36 -1.94
C ILE A 90 9.97 -6.23 -2.00
N LEU A 91 10.31 -6.77 -3.18
CA LEU A 91 11.46 -7.67 -3.34
C LEU A 91 12.78 -6.95 -3.08
N ALA A 92 12.92 -5.69 -3.50
CA ALA A 92 14.09 -4.87 -3.20
C ALA A 92 14.29 -4.60 -1.70
N SER A 93 13.23 -4.75 -0.88
CA SER A 93 13.33 -4.60 0.58
C SER A 93 13.78 -5.87 1.29
N VAL A 94 13.78 -7.03 0.60
CA VAL A 94 14.20 -8.32 1.15
C VAL A 94 15.73 -8.43 1.00
N PRO A 95 16.47 -8.81 2.05
CA PRO A 95 17.91 -9.05 1.94
C PRO A 95 18.26 -10.04 0.83
N GLU A 96 19.13 -9.63 -0.08
CA GLU A 96 19.53 -10.42 -1.26
C GLU A 96 20.10 -11.79 -0.87
N ASP A 97 20.75 -11.87 0.29
CA ASP A 97 21.37 -13.11 0.76
C ASP A 97 20.35 -14.18 1.14
N TYR A 98 19.06 -13.88 1.23
CA TYR A 98 18.02 -14.89 1.49
C TYR A 98 17.59 -15.65 0.24
N PHE A 99 17.77 -15.06 -0.94
CA PHE A 99 17.35 -15.67 -2.20
C PHE A 99 18.24 -16.88 -2.54
N GLY A 100 17.62 -17.92 -3.13
CA GLY A 100 18.31 -19.17 -3.46
C GLY A 100 18.64 -20.08 -2.27
N ARG A 101 18.36 -19.65 -1.03
CA ARG A 101 18.62 -20.46 0.17
C ARG A 101 17.55 -21.52 0.41
N SER A 102 17.99 -22.65 0.96
CA SER A 102 17.12 -23.78 1.32
C SER A 102 16.27 -23.49 2.56
N ASN A 103 15.21 -24.27 2.74
CA ASN A 103 14.36 -24.20 3.93
C ASN A 103 15.15 -24.33 5.25
N GLU A 104 16.08 -25.28 5.30
CA GLU A 104 16.89 -25.54 6.50
C GLU A 104 17.74 -24.33 6.85
N SER A 105 18.42 -23.74 5.86
CA SER A 105 19.29 -22.59 6.07
C SER A 105 18.55 -21.32 6.47
N LEU A 106 17.27 -21.17 6.09
CA LEU A 106 16.44 -20.01 6.43
C LEU A 106 15.54 -20.22 7.66
N ALA A 107 15.52 -21.41 8.26
CA ALA A 107 14.59 -21.72 9.34
C ALA A 107 14.71 -20.75 10.54
N ALA A 108 15.93 -20.37 10.92
CA ALA A 108 16.16 -19.38 11.96
C ALA A 108 15.73 -17.98 11.53
N THR A 109 16.04 -17.60 10.29
CA THR A 109 15.67 -16.31 9.69
C THR A 109 14.15 -16.13 9.66
N VAL A 110 13.38 -17.15 9.29
CA VAL A 110 11.91 -17.09 9.31
C VAL A 110 11.39 -16.74 10.71
N ARG A 111 11.94 -17.36 11.76
CA ARG A 111 11.53 -17.07 13.14
C ARG A 111 11.89 -15.65 13.55
N GLU A 112 13.08 -15.20 13.17
CA GLU A 112 13.55 -13.86 13.45
C GLU A 112 12.71 -12.79 12.76
N GLU A 113 12.40 -12.97 11.47
CA GLU A 113 11.55 -12.04 10.72
C GLU A 113 10.12 -11.96 11.29
N LYS A 114 9.55 -13.08 11.74
CA LYS A 114 8.27 -13.08 12.45
C LYS A 114 8.34 -12.33 13.79
N ARG A 115 9.44 -12.51 14.54
CA ARG A 115 9.65 -11.88 15.85
C ARG A 115 9.78 -10.35 15.75
N LYS A 116 10.42 -9.85 14.69
CA LYS A 116 10.48 -8.40 14.39
C LYS A 116 9.10 -7.77 14.20
N GLY A 117 8.09 -8.58 13.86
CA GLY A 117 6.76 -8.10 13.52
C GLY A 117 6.72 -7.42 12.15
N ASN A 118 5.54 -6.92 11.80
CA ASN A 118 5.29 -6.31 10.49
C ASN A 118 4.56 -4.95 10.55
N GLY A 119 4.11 -4.51 11.72
CA GLY A 119 3.50 -3.18 11.90
C GLY A 119 2.07 -3.04 11.37
N LEU A 120 1.47 -4.08 10.78
CA LEU A 120 0.15 -3.96 10.16
C LEU A 120 -0.94 -3.64 11.19
N ARG A 121 -0.87 -4.22 12.39
CA ARG A 121 -1.85 -3.99 13.45
C ARG A 121 -1.83 -2.53 13.88
N GLU A 122 -0.63 -1.97 14.05
CA GLU A 122 -0.38 -0.59 14.44
C GLU A 122 -0.86 0.37 13.35
N ALA A 123 -0.56 0.09 12.08
CA ALA A 123 -1.05 0.86 10.94
C ALA A 123 -2.59 0.89 10.89
N LEU A 124 -3.24 -0.27 11.03
CA LEU A 124 -4.71 -0.34 11.03
C LEU A 124 -5.33 0.31 12.28
N ALA A 125 -4.66 0.29 13.43
CA ALA A 125 -5.09 1.03 14.62
C ALA A 125 -5.05 2.54 14.38
N TYR A 126 -3.97 3.04 13.79
CA TYR A 126 -3.86 4.44 13.38
C TYR A 126 -4.97 4.83 12.39
N CYS A 127 -5.18 4.02 11.34
CA CYS A 127 -6.26 4.24 10.37
C CYS A 127 -7.65 4.37 11.02
N ARG A 128 -7.96 3.52 12.00
CA ARG A 128 -9.22 3.64 12.77
C ARG A 128 -9.26 4.90 13.61
N SER A 129 -8.14 5.26 14.25
CA SER A 129 -8.07 6.45 15.11
C SER A 129 -8.35 7.76 14.35
N VAL A 130 -8.00 7.83 13.06
CA VAL A 130 -8.29 8.98 12.19
C VAL A 130 -9.61 8.84 11.43
N GLY A 131 -10.36 7.75 11.63
CA GLY A 131 -11.65 7.51 10.97
C GLY A 131 -11.56 7.06 9.50
N ALA A 132 -10.37 6.73 9.01
CA ALA A 132 -10.15 6.33 7.62
C ALA A 132 -10.75 4.95 7.28
N ILE A 133 -10.82 4.06 8.28
CA ILE A 133 -11.43 2.73 8.20
C ILE A 133 -12.25 2.45 9.46
N LYS A 134 -13.17 1.47 9.38
CA LYS A 134 -13.99 1.01 10.52
C LYS A 134 -13.32 -0.12 11.33
#